data_AF-A0A6N8B8N3-F1
#
_entry.id   AF-A0A6N8B8N3-F1
#
_cell.length_a   1.000
_cell.length_b   1.000
_cell.length_c   1.000
_cell.angle_alpha   90.00
_cell.angle_beta   90.00
_cell.angle_gamma   90.00
#
_symmetry.space_group_name_H-M   'P 1'
#
loop_
_entity.id
_entity.type
_entity.pdbx_description
1 polymer ?
#
loop_
_entity_poly.entity_id
_entity_poly.type
_entity_poly.pdbx_seq_one_letter_code
_entity_poly.pdbx_strand_id
1 'polypeptide(L)'
;MPDANIVEIIKSSMNDPWLEILIVIWALGWILKNTKIVGTRVVPLLLVAVGMVLGLILIEPSLNGLLAGFVLSVFAIGSHSTVKNSMRRKTL
;
A
#
# COMPACT_ATOMS: atom_id res chain seq x y z
N MET A 1 28.13 10.36 -5.26
CA MET A 1 27.10 9.62 -4.50
C MET A 1 27.04 8.25 -5.15
N PRO A 2 27.75 7.25 -4.61
CA PRO A 2 27.99 6.01 -5.34
C PRO A 2 26.72 5.17 -5.34
N ASP A 3 26.20 4.91 -6.54
CA ASP A 3 25.58 3.68 -6.98
C ASP A 3 24.77 2.93 -5.90
N ALA A 4 23.73 3.58 -5.36
CA ALA A 4 22.76 2.87 -4.55
C ALA A 4 22.08 1.83 -5.45
N ASN A 5 22.61 0.61 -5.41
CA ASN A 5 22.14 -0.51 -6.19
C ASN A 5 20.66 -0.67 -5.85
N ILE A 6 19.76 -0.56 -6.83
CA ILE A 6 18.31 -0.62 -6.62
C ILE A 6 17.92 -1.84 -5.77
N VAL A 7 18.70 -2.92 -5.89
CA VAL A 7 18.60 -4.14 -5.09
C VAL A 7 18.80 -3.91 -3.58
N GLU A 8 19.76 -3.07 -3.16
CA GLU A 8 19.97 -2.74 -1.75
C GLU A 8 18.84 -1.89 -1.17
N ILE A 9 18.30 -0.95 -1.96
CA ILE A 9 17.13 -0.16 -1.57
C ILE A 9 15.91 -1.07 -1.39
N ILE A 10 15.71 -2.03 -2.30
CA ILE A 10 14.62 -3.00 -2.18
C ILE A 10 14.84 -3.87 -0.94
N LYS A 11 16.06 -4.40 -0.73
CA LYS A 11 16.38 -5.22 0.45
C LYS A 11 16.21 -4.46 1.77
N SER A 12 16.58 -3.18 1.83
CA SER A 12 16.38 -2.38 3.04
C SER A 12 14.90 -2.08 3.28
N SER A 13 14.12 -1.84 2.23
CA SER A 13 12.66 -1.68 2.34
C SER A 13 11.93 -2.97 2.74
N MET A 14 12.53 -4.14 2.49
CA MET A 14 12.04 -5.46 2.90
C MET A 14 12.44 -5.86 4.33
N ASN A 15 13.08 -4.96 5.08
CA ASN A 15 13.35 -5.15 6.51
C ASN A 15 12.56 -4.14 7.37
N ASP A 16 11.75 -3.27 6.74
CA ASP A 16 10.88 -2.32 7.42
C ASP A 16 9.42 -2.75 7.24
N PRO A 17 8.77 -3.28 8.30
CA PRO A 17 7.38 -3.73 8.25
C PRO A 17 6.40 -2.67 7.73
N TRP A 18 6.68 -1.39 7.96
CA TRP A 18 5.83 -0.30 7.52
C TRP A 18 5.87 -0.12 6.01
N LEU A 19 7.07 -0.20 5.42
CA LEU A 19 7.27 -0.11 3.97
C LEU A 19 6.74 -1.37 3.27
N GLU A 20 6.93 -2.54 3.86
CA GLU A 20 6.39 -3.79 3.34
C GLU A 20 4.86 -3.73 3.17
N ILE A 21 4.13 -3.28 4.19
CA ILE A 21 2.68 -3.12 4.13
C ILE A 21 2.31 -2.18 2.97
N LEU A 22 2.99 -1.05 2.82
CA LEU A 22 2.72 -0.10 1.74
C LEU A 22 2.94 -0.73 0.36
N ILE A 23 4.05 -1.44 0.17
CA ILE A 23 4.38 -2.11 -1.10
C ILE A 23 3.33 -3.17 -1.42
N VAL A 24 2.97 -4.01 -0.45
CA VAL A 24 1.97 -5.07 -0.63
C VAL A 24 0.60 -4.49 -0.97
N ILE A 25 0.12 -3.50 -0.22
CA ILE A 25 -1.17 -2.85 -0.49
C ILE A 25 -1.19 -2.19 -1.87
N TRP A 26 -0.10 -1.57 -2.28
CA TRP A 26 -0.01 -0.92 -3.58
C TRP A 26 -0.02 -1.93 -4.73
N ALA A 27 0.78 -2.99 -4.63
CA ALA A 27 0.82 -4.09 -5.61
C ALA A 27 -0.54 -4.81 -5.71
N LEU A 28 -1.15 -5.14 -4.58
CA LEU A 28 -2.46 -5.79 -4.53
C LEU A 28 -3.53 -4.89 -5.16
N GLY A 29 -3.51 -3.59 -4.86
CA GLY A 29 -4.44 -2.62 -5.41
C GLY A 29 -4.33 -2.47 -6.93
N TRP A 30 -3.11 -2.56 -7.48
CA TRP A 30 -2.87 -2.57 -8.92
C TRP A 30 -3.41 -3.84 -9.58
N ILE A 31 -3.14 -5.02 -9.00
CA ILE A 31 -3.62 -6.32 -9.50
C ILE A 31 -5.16 -6.36 -9.50
N LEU A 32 -5.79 -6.00 -8.38
CA LEU A 32 -7.25 -6.04 -8.24
C LEU A 32 -7.96 -5.11 -9.23
N LYS A 33 -7.37 -3.96 -9.54
CA LYS A 33 -7.90 -3.04 -10.56
C LYS A 33 -7.77 -3.58 -11.98
N ASN A 34 -6.66 -4.22 -12.31
CA ASN A 34 -6.38 -4.68 -13.68
C ASN A 34 -7.08 -6.00 -14.03
N THR A 35 -7.30 -6.86 -13.04
CA THR A 35 -7.92 -8.18 -13.24
C THR A 35 -9.45 -8.11 -13.37
N LYS A 36 -10.10 -7.00 -13.01
CA LYS A 36 -11.57 -6.83 -13.00
C LYS A 36 -12.35 -7.89 -12.23
N ILE A 37 -11.67 -8.67 -11.37
CA ILE A 37 -12.28 -9.76 -10.58
C ILE A 37 -13.25 -9.22 -9.54
N VAL A 38 -12.98 -8.01 -9.03
CA VAL A 38 -13.75 -7.39 -7.95
C VAL A 38 -14.30 -6.05 -8.36
N GLY A 39 -15.53 -5.75 -7.95
CA GLY A 39 -16.15 -4.45 -8.19
C GLY A 39 -15.32 -3.30 -7.62
N THR A 40 -15.17 -2.21 -8.39
CA THR A 40 -14.30 -1.07 -8.06
C THR A 40 -14.61 -0.42 -6.71
N ARG A 41 -15.86 -0.55 -6.23
CA ARG A 41 -16.28 -0.05 -4.90
C ARG A 41 -15.79 -0.91 -3.73
N VAL A 42 -15.50 -2.19 -3.98
CA VAL A 42 -15.12 -3.18 -2.96
C VAL A 42 -13.60 -3.22 -2.77
N VAL A 43 -12.83 -2.86 -3.80
CA VAL A 43 -11.36 -2.85 -3.77
C VAL A 43 -10.79 -2.06 -2.57
N PRO A 44 -11.24 -0.83 -2.26
CA PRO A 44 -10.72 -0.10 -1.10
C PRO A 44 -10.97 -0.82 0.22
N LEU A 45 -12.15 -1.45 0.37
CA LEU A 45 -12.51 -2.19 1.57
C LEU A 45 -11.61 -3.40 1.78
N LEU A 46 -11.34 -4.14 0.70
CA LEU A 46 -10.43 -5.28 0.71
C LEU A 46 -9.00 -4.87 1.06
N LEU A 47 -8.51 -3.78 0.48
CA LEU A 47 -7.17 -3.28 0.78
C LEU A 47 -7.03 -2.86 2.24
N VAL A 48 -8.04 -2.20 2.81
CA VAL A 48 -8.06 -1.86 4.23
C VAL A 48 -8.05 -3.11 5.10
N ALA A 49 -8.90 -4.09 4.81
CA ALA A 49 -8.95 -5.34 5.55
C ALA A 49 -7.61 -6.10 5.50
N VAL A 50 -7.01 -6.18 4.32
CA VAL A 50 -5.69 -6.80 4.12
C VAL A 50 -4.63 -6.07 4.93
N GLY A 51 -4.58 -4.73 4.90
CA GLY A 51 -3.53 -4.02 5.62
C GLY A 51 -3.71 -4.02 7.13
N MET A 52 -4.95 -4.09 7.65
CA MET A 52 -5.20 -4.35 9.08
C MET A 52 -4.62 -5.71 9.50
N VAL A 53 -4.85 -6.75 8.70
CA VAL A 53 -4.29 -8.09 8.95
C VAL A 53 -2.77 -8.07 8.86
N LEU A 54 -2.20 -7.38 7.87
CA LEU A 54 -0.74 -7.23 7.76
C LEU A 54 -0.15 -6.42 8.92
N GLY A 55 -0.83 -5.39 9.41
CA GLY A 55 -0.40 -4.64 10.58
C GLY A 55 -0.35 -5.49 11.85
N LEU A 56 -1.31 -6.40 12.02
CA LEU A 56 -1.29 -7.38 13.11
C LEU A 56 -0.15 -8.39 13.02
N ILE A 57 0.25 -8.77 11.79
CA ILE A 57 1.25 -9.81 11.56
C ILE A 57 2.68 -9.23 11.55
N LEU A 58 2.87 -8.09 10.88
CA LEU A 58 4.20 -7.55 10.56
C LEU A 58 4.65 -6.46 11.56
N ILE A 59 3.72 -5.69 12.15
CA ILE A 59 4.07 -4.64 13.12
C ILE A 59 3.98 -5.20 14.53
N GLU A 60 2.77 -5.48 15.00
CA GLU A 60 2.54 -6.11 16.31
C GLU A 60 1.14 -6.72 16.41
N PRO A 61 0.96 -7.87 17.09
CA PRO A 61 -0.34 -8.51 17.29
C PRO A 61 -1.14 -7.81 18.40
N SER A 62 -1.42 -6.52 18.21
CA SER A 62 -2.09 -5.64 19.16
C SER A 62 -3.11 -4.74 18.45
N LEU A 63 -3.92 -4.02 19.24
CA LEU A 63 -4.79 -2.98 18.69
C LEU A 63 -3.99 -1.89 17.94
N ASN A 64 -2.78 -1.53 18.38
CA ASN A 64 -2.00 -0.51 17.67
C ASN A 64 -1.47 -1.02 16.34
N GLY A 65 -1.07 -2.30 16.25
CA GLY A 65 -0.66 -2.90 14.97
C GLY A 65 -1.81 -2.93 13.95
N LEU A 66 -3.01 -3.28 14.41
CA LEU A 66 -4.23 -3.22 13.59
C LEU A 66 -4.53 -1.79 13.10
N LEU A 67 -4.43 -0.80 13.99
CA LEU A 67 -4.63 0.62 13.65
C LEU A 67 -3.54 1.15 12.71
N ALA A 68 -2.28 0.76 12.91
CA ALA A 68 -1.18 1.11 12.04
C ALA A 68 -1.41 0.59 10.62
N GLY A 69 -1.79 -0.69 10.50
CA GLY A 69 -2.17 -1.30 9.22
C GLY A 69 -3.35 -0.61 8.54
N PHE A 70 -4.37 -0.22 9.31
CA PHE A 70 -5.49 0.58 8.82
C PHE A 70 -5.04 1.93 8.25
N VAL A 71 -4.26 2.69 9.02
CA VAL A 71 -3.78 4.03 8.62
C VAL A 71 -2.91 3.94 7.35
N LEU A 72 -1.98 2.97 7.31
CA LEU A 72 -1.13 2.75 6.12
C LEU A 72 -1.95 2.41 4.87
N SER A 73 -2.99 1.59 5.02
CA SER A 73 -3.87 1.22 3.90
C SER A 73 -4.64 2.41 3.38
N VAL A 74 -5.24 3.20 4.28
CA VAL A 74 -5.97 4.42 3.91
C VAL A 74 -5.02 5.42 3.23
N PHE A 75 -3.81 5.57 3.75
CA PHE A 75 -2.77 6.41 3.16
C PHE A 75 -2.37 5.94 1.76
N ALA A 76 -2.13 4.64 1.55
CA ALA A 76 -1.80 4.07 0.24
C ALA A 76 -2.93 4.27 -0.79
N ILE A 77 -4.18 4.08 -0.38
CA ILE A 77 -5.35 4.28 -1.25
C ILE A 77 -5.52 5.78 -1.58
N GLY A 78 -5.41 6.64 -0.56
CA GLY A 78 -5.56 8.09 -0.69
C GLY A 78 -4.48 8.72 -1.56
N SER A 79 -3.21 8.36 -1.34
CA SER A 79 -2.07 8.83 -2.13
C SER A 79 -2.22 8.45 -3.61
N HIS A 80 -2.65 7.23 -3.92
CA HIS A 80 -2.97 6.84 -5.30
C HIS A 80 -4.07 7.73 -5.91
N SER A 81 -5.13 8.04 -5.16
CA SER A 81 -6.21 8.91 -5.64
C SER A 81 -5.69 10.32 -5.97
N THR A 82 -4.90 10.90 -5.07
CA THR A 82 -4.30 12.23 -5.22
C THR A 82 -3.35 12.28 -6.43
N VAL A 83 -2.47 11.30 -6.57
CA VAL A 83 -1.53 11.20 -7.71
C VAL A 83 -2.29 11.08 -9.03
N LYS A 84 -3.30 10.20 -9.09
CA LYS A 84 -4.15 10.03 -10.28
C LYS A 84 -4.86 11.34 -10.65
N ASN A 85 -5.42 12.04 -9.67
CA ASN A 85 -6.15 13.30 -9.90
C ASN A 85 -5.20 14.43 -10.34
N SER A 86 -3.98 14.47 -9.77
CA SER A 86 -2.95 15.43 -10.16
C SER A 86 -2.51 15.26 -11.62
N MET A 87 -2.30 14.01 -12.07
CA MET A 87 -1.97 13.73 -13.47
C MET A 87 -3.10 14.10 -14.43
N ARG A 88 -4.36 13.85 -14.04
CA ARG A 88 -5.54 14.23 -14.83
C ARG A 88 -5.72 15.75 -14.97
N ARG A 89 -5.25 16.53 -13.98
CA ARG A 89 -5.35 18.00 -14.00
C ARG A 89 -4.34 18.67 -14.93
N LYS A 90 -3.20 18.02 -15.22
CA LYS A 90 -2.15 18.54 -16.12
C LYS A 90 -2.43 18.31 -17.61
N THR A 91 -3.48 17.57 -17.95
CA THR A 91 -3.85 17.19 -19.32
C THR A 91 -5.07 17.96 -19.86
N LEU A 92 -5.57 18.94 -19.10
CA LEU A 92 -6.57 19.94 -19.50
C LEU A 92 -5.88 21.29 -19.66
#